data_AF-A0A8C6RU42-F1
#
_entry.id   AF-A0A8C6RU42-F1
#
_cell.length_a   1.000
_cell.length_b   1.000
_cell.length_c   1.000
_cell.angle_alpha   90.00
_cell.angle_beta   90.00
_cell.angle_gamma   90.00
#
_symmetry.space_group_name_H-M   'P 1'
#
loop_
_entity.id
_entity.type
_entity.pdbx_description
1 polymer ?
#
loop_
_entity_poly.entity_id
_entity_poly.type
_entity_poly.pdbx_seq_one_letter_code
_entity_poly.pdbx_strand_id
1 'polypeptide(L)'
;AIVGLGLMYSQLPHHILADVSLKETEENKTKGFDYLLKAAEAGDRQSMILVARAFDTGLNLSPDRYQDWSEALHWYNTALETTDCDEGGEYDGIQDEPRYALLAREAEMLFTGGYGLDKDPQRSEIGSHVAQLSSILLWS
;
A
#
# COMPACT_ATOMS: atom_id res chain seq x y z
N ALA A 1 -4.79 12.63 -12.15
CA ALA A 1 -5.92 13.42 -11.59
C ALA A 1 -6.65 12.69 -10.45
N ILE A 2 -6.97 11.39 -10.59
CA ILE A 2 -7.73 10.61 -9.58
C ILE A 2 -6.93 10.39 -8.29
N VAL A 3 -5.65 10.01 -8.38
CA VAL A 3 -4.75 9.82 -7.23
C VAL A 3 -4.70 11.05 -6.32
N GLY A 4 -4.51 12.24 -6.91
CA GLY A 4 -4.43 13.48 -6.15
C GLY A 4 -5.71 13.85 -5.39
N LEU A 5 -6.89 13.44 -5.88
CA LEU A 5 -8.13 13.57 -5.13
C LEU A 5 -8.16 12.60 -3.95
N GLY A 6 -7.80 11.33 -4.17
CA GLY A 6 -7.70 10.33 -3.11
C GLY A 6 -6.78 10.77 -1.97
N LEU A 7 -5.57 11.22 -2.31
CA LEU A 7 -4.61 11.75 -1.33
C LEU A 7 -5.17 12.96 -0.56
N MET A 8 -5.84 13.89 -1.23
CA MET A 8 -6.43 15.08 -0.60
C MET A 8 -7.55 14.73 0.38
N TYR A 9 -8.45 13.82 0.00
CA TYR A 9 -9.51 13.34 0.89
C TYR A 9 -8.95 12.54 2.08
N SER A 10 -7.82 11.86 1.91
CA SER A 10 -7.12 11.11 2.96
C SER A 10 -6.09 11.94 3.73
N GLN A 11 -5.98 13.25 3.48
CA GLN A 11 -4.98 14.16 4.08
C GLN A 11 -3.52 13.67 3.97
N LEU A 12 -3.22 12.92 2.91
CA LEU A 12 -1.87 12.47 2.59
C LEU A 12 -1.14 13.55 1.79
N PRO A 13 0.21 13.60 1.80
CA PRO A 13 0.95 14.57 1.00
C PRO A 13 0.54 14.52 -0.48
N HIS A 14 0.15 15.67 -1.05
CA HIS A 14 -0.30 15.77 -2.43
C HIS A 14 0.15 17.09 -3.07
N HIS A 15 0.36 17.07 -4.39
CA HIS A 15 0.80 18.25 -5.15
C HIS A 15 -0.35 19.10 -5.71
N ILE A 16 -1.59 18.62 -5.61
CA ILE A 16 -2.80 19.34 -6.09
C ILE A 16 -3.41 20.11 -4.92
N LEU A 17 -3.60 21.43 -5.06
CA LEU A 17 -4.29 22.27 -4.06
C LEU A 17 -3.75 22.10 -2.62
N ALA A 18 -2.43 22.18 -2.43
CA ALA A 18 -1.76 21.94 -1.13
C ALA A 18 -2.26 22.83 0.04
N ASP A 19 -2.90 23.97 -0.23
CA ASP A 19 -3.50 24.86 0.78
C ASP A 19 -4.95 24.51 1.15
N VAL A 20 -5.58 23.52 0.49
CA VAL A 20 -6.95 23.10 0.76
C VAL A 20 -6.94 21.79 1.54
N SER A 21 -7.00 21.87 2.87
CA SER A 21 -7.29 20.72 3.71
C SER A 21 -8.80 20.51 3.79
N LEU A 22 -9.28 19.39 3.27
CA LEU A 22 -10.67 18.99 3.48
C LEU A 22 -10.84 18.52 4.92
N LYS A 23 -11.93 18.95 5.56
CA LYS A 23 -12.29 18.49 6.90
C LYS A 23 -12.48 16.96 6.87
N GLU A 24 -11.90 16.27 7.84
CA GLU A 24 -12.13 14.84 8.04
C GLU A 24 -13.61 14.61 8.38
N THR A 25 -14.35 14.07 7.42
CA THR A 25 -15.73 13.61 7.60
C THR A 25 -15.83 12.18 7.09
N GLU A 26 -16.79 11.41 7.60
CA GLU A 26 -17.02 10.04 7.16
C GLU A 26 -17.22 9.95 5.63
N GLU A 27 -17.97 10.91 5.07
CA GLU A 27 -18.16 11.02 3.61
C GLU A 27 -16.84 11.27 2.85
N ASN A 28 -15.96 12.11 3.40
CA ASN A 28 -14.67 12.41 2.79
C ASN A 28 -13.72 11.22 2.90
N LYS A 29 -13.75 10.45 3.99
CA LYS A 29 -12.99 9.20 4.13
C LYS A 29 -13.41 8.17 3.10
N THR A 30 -14.72 7.94 2.95
CA THR A 30 -15.26 7.02 1.92
C THR A 30 -14.80 7.44 0.52
N LYS A 31 -14.96 8.72 0.18
CA LYS A 31 -14.53 9.24 -1.13
C LYS A 31 -13.03 9.09 -1.35
N GLY A 32 -12.21 9.40 -0.34
CA GLY A 32 -10.75 9.27 -0.44
C GLY A 32 -10.33 7.84 -0.71
N PHE A 33 -10.87 6.90 0.08
CA PHE A 33 -10.63 5.48 -0.11
C PHE A 33 -11.09 5.00 -1.51
N ASP A 34 -12.29 5.37 -1.95
CA ASP A 34 -12.81 4.99 -3.27
C ASP A 34 -11.94 5.50 -4.43
N TYR A 35 -11.37 6.70 -4.31
CA TYR A 35 -10.46 7.23 -5.32
C TYR A 35 -9.11 6.50 -5.32
N LEU A 36 -8.57 6.18 -4.15
CA LEU A 36 -7.35 5.38 -4.03
C LEU A 36 -7.56 3.97 -4.59
N LEU A 37 -8.69 3.33 -4.28
CA LEU A 37 -9.05 2.01 -4.79
C LEU A 37 -9.15 2.01 -6.33
N LYS A 38 -9.84 2.99 -6.92
CA LYS A 38 -9.91 3.12 -8.38
C LYS A 38 -8.56 3.34 -9.03
N ALA A 39 -7.65 4.06 -8.37
CA ALA A 39 -6.31 4.26 -8.88
C ALA A 39 -5.47 2.98 -8.77
N ALA A 40 -5.59 2.24 -7.67
CA ALA A 40 -4.96 0.93 -7.49
C ALA A 40 -5.43 -0.06 -8.56
N GLU A 41 -6.74 -0.14 -8.82
CA GLU A 41 -7.33 -0.95 -9.89
C GLU A 41 -6.86 -0.51 -11.30
N ALA A 42 -6.47 0.75 -11.47
CA ALA A 42 -5.92 1.28 -12.72
C ALA A 42 -4.42 1.02 -12.90
N GLY A 43 -3.76 0.34 -11.95
CA GLY A 43 -2.33 0.02 -12.03
C GLY A 43 -1.40 1.01 -11.30
N ASP A 44 -1.94 1.99 -10.57
CA ASP A 44 -1.11 2.93 -9.81
C ASP A 44 -0.51 2.25 -8.57
N ARG A 45 0.78 1.91 -8.64
CA ARG A 45 1.51 1.19 -7.59
C ARG A 45 1.38 1.87 -6.23
N GLN A 46 1.53 3.19 -6.18
CA GLN A 46 1.45 3.92 -4.92
C GLN A 46 0.06 3.82 -4.29
N SER A 47 -0.99 3.91 -5.10
CA SER A 47 -2.37 3.73 -4.64
C SER A 47 -2.61 2.30 -4.15
N MET A 48 -2.03 1.27 -4.80
CA MET A 48 -2.09 -0.11 -4.29
C MET A 48 -1.50 -0.21 -2.89
N ILE A 49 -0.33 0.39 -2.65
CA ILE A 49 0.32 0.41 -1.32
C ILE A 49 -0.56 1.15 -0.29
N LEU A 50 -1.16 2.28 -0.67
CA LEU A 50 -2.04 3.03 0.23
C LEU A 50 -3.32 2.26 0.59
N VAL A 51 -3.92 1.56 -0.39
CA VAL A 51 -5.07 0.69 -0.15
C VAL A 51 -4.68 -0.49 0.73
N ALA A 52 -3.53 -1.12 0.47
CA ALA A 52 -3.01 -2.20 1.30
C ALA A 52 -2.83 -1.76 2.76
N ARG A 53 -2.24 -0.59 2.99
CA ARG A 53 -2.04 0.00 4.32
C ARG A 53 -3.35 0.34 5.03
N ALA A 54 -4.37 0.74 4.28
CA ALA A 54 -5.69 1.01 4.85
C ALA A 54 -6.34 -0.27 5.38
N PHE A 55 -6.22 -1.38 4.65
CA PHE A 55 -6.67 -2.68 5.13
C PHE A 55 -5.78 -3.28 6.22
N ASP A 56 -4.47 -3.00 6.19
CA ASP A 56 -3.52 -3.46 7.20
C ASP A 56 -3.75 -2.79 8.56
N THR A 57 -3.91 -1.47 8.58
CA THR A 57 -3.96 -0.67 9.83
C THR A 57 -5.38 -0.28 10.24
N GLY A 58 -6.36 -0.36 9.34
CA GLY A 58 -7.70 0.21 9.51
C GLY A 58 -7.75 1.74 9.41
N LEU A 59 -6.61 2.41 9.22
CA LEU A 59 -6.55 3.87 9.04
C LEU A 59 -6.86 4.25 7.59
N ASN A 60 -7.54 5.38 7.37
CA ASN A 60 -7.98 5.80 6.03
C ASN A 60 -8.85 4.78 5.29
N LEU A 61 -9.38 3.79 6.02
CA LEU A 61 -10.34 2.84 5.50
C LEU A 61 -11.72 3.49 5.50
N SER A 62 -12.54 3.17 4.49
CA SER A 62 -13.92 3.63 4.47
C SER A 62 -14.68 3.04 5.67
N PRO A 63 -15.56 3.82 6.35
CA PRO A 63 -16.25 3.38 7.56
C PRO A 63 -17.20 2.18 7.39
N ASP A 64 -17.55 1.81 6.16
CA ASP A 64 -18.29 0.58 5.83
C ASP A 64 -17.40 -0.67 5.71
N ARG A 65 -16.09 -0.50 5.79
CA ARG A 65 -15.09 -1.57 5.69
C ARG A 65 -14.37 -1.75 7.02
N TYR A 66 -13.78 -2.93 7.18
CA TYR A 66 -13.01 -3.30 8.36
C TYR A 66 -11.60 -3.75 7.96
N GLN A 67 -10.68 -3.70 8.91
CA GLN A 67 -9.31 -4.17 8.75
C GLN A 67 -9.31 -5.64 8.33
N ASP A 68 -8.69 -5.94 7.19
CA ASP A 68 -8.65 -7.26 6.57
C ASP A 68 -7.26 -7.53 6.01
N TRP A 69 -6.52 -8.42 6.66
CA TRP A 69 -5.15 -8.72 6.26
C TRP A 69 -5.05 -9.57 5.00
N SER A 70 -6.13 -10.25 4.60
CA SER A 70 -6.18 -10.96 3.33
C SER A 70 -6.27 -9.96 2.16
N GLU A 71 -7.10 -8.93 2.28
CA GLU A 71 -7.15 -7.84 1.29
C GLU A 71 -5.85 -7.03 1.28
N ALA A 72 -5.27 -6.74 2.46
CA ALA A 72 -3.98 -6.06 2.54
C ALA A 72 -2.88 -6.83 1.80
N LEU A 73 -2.76 -8.14 2.05
CA LEU A 73 -1.79 -9.00 1.36
C LEU A 73 -2.03 -9.04 -0.15
N HIS A 74 -3.29 -9.09 -0.59
CA HIS A 74 -3.58 -9.08 -2.03
C HIS A 74 -2.98 -7.84 -2.70
N TRP A 75 -3.26 -6.65 -2.16
CA TRP A 75 -2.76 -5.39 -2.71
C TRP A 75 -1.24 -5.23 -2.58
N TYR A 76 -0.63 -5.70 -1.49
CA TYR A 76 0.84 -5.71 -1.37
C TYR A 76 1.49 -6.61 -2.43
N ASN A 77 0.96 -7.81 -2.66
CA ASN A 77 1.45 -8.70 -3.72
C ASN A 77 1.30 -8.04 -5.10
N THR A 78 0.15 -7.44 -5.39
CA THR A 78 -0.06 -6.72 -6.67
C THR A 78 0.92 -5.56 -6.83
N ALA A 79 1.20 -4.79 -5.77
CA ALA A 79 2.20 -3.71 -5.80
C ALA A 79 3.63 -4.23 -6.03
N LEU A 80 3.95 -5.43 -5.50
CA LEU A 80 5.22 -6.12 -5.69
C LEU A 80 5.39 -6.74 -7.09
N GLU A 81 4.30 -7.09 -7.75
CA GLU A 81 4.29 -7.58 -9.14
C GLU A 81 4.35 -6.40 -10.15
N THR A 82 3.74 -5.28 -9.81
CA THR A 82 3.69 -4.09 -10.69
C THR A 82 5.07 -3.43 -10.85
N THR A 83 6.02 -3.67 -9.94
CA THR A 83 7.40 -3.13 -10.04
C THR A 83 8.20 -3.69 -11.21
N ASP A 84 7.79 -4.82 -11.80
CA ASP A 84 8.54 -5.46 -12.88
C ASP A 84 8.20 -4.87 -14.27
N CYS A 85 7.33 -3.85 -14.34
CA CYS A 85 6.86 -3.26 -15.59
C CYS A 85 7.52 -1.92 -15.99
N ASP A 86 8.45 -1.37 -15.20
CA ASP A 86 9.26 -0.20 -15.61
C ASP A 86 10.72 -0.58 -15.86
N GLU A 87 10.91 -1.41 -16.88
CA GLU A 87 12.13 -1.44 -17.68
C GLU A 87 12.21 -0.14 -18.50
N GLY A 88 12.37 1.00 -17.81
CA GLY A 88 12.19 2.31 -18.43
C GLY A 88 12.61 3.53 -17.61
N GLY A 89 13.37 3.34 -16.52
CA GLY A 89 14.28 4.36 -15.99
C GLY A 89 13.70 5.75 -15.77
N GLU A 90 12.89 5.93 -14.72
CA GLU A 90 12.81 7.21 -14.02
C GLU A 90 12.79 6.96 -12.50
N TYR A 91 13.98 6.92 -11.91
CA TYR A 91 14.15 6.97 -10.45
C TYR A 91 13.73 8.36 -9.97
N ASP A 92 12.45 8.54 -9.65
CA ASP A 92 12.01 9.65 -8.81
C ASP A 92 12.44 9.31 -7.37
N GLY A 93 13.38 10.11 -6.84
CA GLY A 93 14.11 9.74 -5.63
C GLY A 93 13.33 9.92 -4.32
N ILE A 94 12.00 9.99 -4.29
CA ILE A 94 11.28 10.42 -3.08
C ILE A 94 10.00 9.63 -2.75
N GLN A 95 9.37 8.86 -3.64
CA GLN A 95 7.99 8.40 -3.36
C GLN A 95 7.71 6.90 -3.28
N ASP A 96 8.60 6.02 -3.73
CA ASP A 96 8.30 4.58 -3.73
C ASP A 96 8.78 3.85 -2.47
N GLU A 97 7.84 3.25 -1.74
CA GLU A 97 8.15 2.34 -0.63
C GLU A 97 8.94 1.14 -1.19
N PRO A 98 10.14 0.84 -0.64
CA PRO A 98 11.05 -0.09 -1.29
C PRO A 98 10.55 -1.53 -1.17
N ARG A 99 10.83 -2.33 -2.20
CA ARG A 99 10.33 -3.71 -2.34
C ARG A 99 10.56 -4.58 -1.09
N TYR A 100 11.71 -4.43 -0.43
CA TYR A 100 12.03 -5.18 0.78
C TYR A 100 11.13 -4.83 1.97
N ALA A 101 10.64 -3.59 2.07
CA ALA A 101 9.78 -3.15 3.17
C ALA A 101 8.39 -3.79 3.06
N LEU A 102 7.85 -3.86 1.84
CA LEU A 102 6.59 -4.54 1.58
C LEU A 102 6.70 -6.04 1.90
N LEU A 103 7.74 -6.72 1.39
CA LEU A 103 7.98 -8.14 1.67
C LEU A 103 8.16 -8.44 3.16
N ALA A 104 8.84 -7.56 3.90
CA ALA A 104 9.00 -7.70 5.35
C ALA A 104 7.66 -7.59 6.07
N ARG A 105 6.80 -6.65 5.65
CA ARG A 105 5.46 -6.49 6.23
C ARG A 105 4.56 -7.69 5.92
N GLU A 106 4.59 -8.20 4.70
CA GLU A 106 3.85 -9.43 4.33
C GLU A 106 4.29 -10.63 5.16
N ALA A 107 5.60 -10.80 5.33
CA ALA A 107 6.16 -11.87 6.14
C ALA A 107 5.69 -11.78 7.61
N GLU A 108 5.62 -10.57 8.17
CA GLU A 108 5.12 -10.34 9.52
C GLU A 108 3.62 -10.67 9.65
N MET A 109 2.80 -10.27 8.69
CA MET A 109 1.36 -10.60 8.67
C MET A 109 1.12 -12.11 8.58
N LEU A 110 1.88 -12.81 7.73
CA LEU A 110 1.78 -14.27 7.58
C LEU A 110 2.30 -15.03 8.82
N PHE A 111 3.28 -14.46 9.54
CA PHE A 111 3.78 -15.03 10.80
C PHE A 111 2.76 -14.90 11.94
N THR A 112 2.21 -13.69 12.09
CA THR A 112 1.34 -13.34 13.20
C THR A 112 -0.08 -13.83 13.01
N GLY A 113 -0.61 -13.79 11.78
CA GLY A 113 -2.01 -14.10 11.44
C GLY A 113 -3.01 -13.20 12.18
N GLY A 114 -4.27 -13.19 11.72
CA GLY A 114 -5.31 -12.34 12.29
C GLY A 114 -6.05 -11.53 11.23
N TYR A 115 -7.10 -10.80 11.65
CA TYR A 115 -7.92 -9.96 10.77
C TYR A 115 -8.35 -10.68 9.46
N GLY A 116 -8.81 -11.93 9.60
CA GLY A 116 -9.26 -12.76 8.46
C GLY A 116 -8.16 -13.54 7.75
N LEU A 117 -6.88 -13.37 8.12
CA LEU A 117 -5.75 -14.08 7.53
C LEU A 117 -5.26 -15.24 8.40
N ASP A 118 -5.13 -16.43 7.80
CA ASP A 118 -4.48 -17.58 8.40
C ASP A 118 -2.96 -17.48 8.38
N LYS A 119 -2.32 -18.07 9.39
CA LYS A 119 -0.85 -18.11 9.48
C LYS A 119 -0.27 -19.02 8.41
N ASP A 120 0.80 -18.53 7.76
CA ASP A 120 1.64 -19.34 6.88
C ASP A 120 3.12 -19.12 7.24
N PRO A 121 3.67 -19.94 8.15
CA PRO A 121 5.05 -19.82 8.58
C PRO A 121 6.06 -20.03 7.45
N GLN A 122 5.74 -20.87 6.46
CA GLN A 122 6.67 -21.17 5.36
C GLN A 122 6.79 -19.98 4.42
N ARG A 123 5.66 -19.39 4.03
CA ARG A 123 5.66 -18.17 3.19
C ARG A 123 6.27 -16.99 3.93
N SER A 124 6.02 -16.87 5.23
CA SER A 124 6.63 -15.85 6.08
C SER A 124 8.16 -15.92 6.09
N GLU A 125 8.73 -17.10 6.32
CA GLU A 125 10.18 -17.31 6.34
C GLU A 125 10.80 -16.93 4.99
N ILE A 126 10.21 -17.40 3.88
CA ILE A 126 10.67 -17.06 2.53
C ILE A 126 10.62 -15.54 2.30
N GLY A 127 9.52 -14.88 2.62
CA GLY A 127 9.38 -13.43 2.47
C GLY A 127 10.43 -12.64 3.25
N SER A 128 10.70 -13.07 4.49
CA SER A 128 11.72 -12.45 5.36
C SER A 128 13.14 -12.56 4.77
N HIS A 129 13.50 -13.72 4.23
CA HIS A 129 14.79 -13.94 3.58
C HIS A 129 14.93 -13.12 2.30
N VAL A 130 13.89 -13.08 1.46
CA VAL A 130 13.91 -12.30 0.21
C VAL A 130 14.01 -10.80 0.50
N ALA A 131 13.32 -10.31 1.54
CA ALA A 131 13.44 -8.92 1.98
C ALA A 131 14.89 -8.57 2.39
N GLN A 132 15.54 -9.45 3.17
CA GLN A 132 16.93 -9.24 3.61
C GLN A 132 17.92 -9.23 2.44
N LEU A 133 17.77 -10.15 1.49
CA LEU A 133 18.62 -10.19 0.28
C LEU A 133 18.41 -8.94 -0.59
N SER A 134 17.16 -8.53 -0.80
CA SER A 134 16.82 -7.34 -1.58
C SER A 134 17.38 -6.07 -0.94
N SER A 135 17.37 -5.99 0.40
CA SER A 135 18.02 -4.89 1.11
C SER A 135 19.52 -4.87 0.87
N ILE A 136 20.23 -6.02 0.96
CA ILE A 136 21.70 -6.06 0.79
C ILE A 136 22.13 -5.62 -0.61
N LEU A 137 21.41 -6.05 -1.65
CA LEU A 137 21.72 -5.72 -3.04
C LEU A 137 21.58 -4.22 -3.35
N LEU A 138 20.78 -3.47 -2.59
CA LEU A 138 20.65 -2.01 -2.75
C LEU A 138 21.85 -1.23 -2.21
N TRP A 139 22.69 -1.84 -1.36
CA TRP A 139 23.85 -1.20 -0.74
C TRP A 139 25.20 -1.75 -1.24
N SER A 140 25.20 -2.64 -2.24
CA SER A 140 26.40 -3.23 -2.87
C SER A 140 26.68 -2.62 -4.24
#